data_AF-A0A210R1S3-F1
#
_entry.id   AF-A0A210R1S3-F1
#
_cell.length_a   1.000
_cell.length_b   1.000
_cell.length_c   1.000
_cell.angle_alpha   90.00
_cell.angle_beta   90.00
_cell.angle_gamma   90.00
#
_symmetry.space_group_name_H-M   'P 1'
#
loop_
_entity.id
_entity.type
_entity.pdbx_description
1 polymer ?
#
loop_
_entity_poly.entity_id
_entity_poly.type
_entity_poly.pdbx_seq_one_letter_code
_entity_poly.pdbx_strand_id
1 'polypeptide(L)'
;MGRLTMSALSPVLTACLRRAEIYSHTRKTTRRLVRLLANEHVVCPRLSQKYKFSCTQSMGLMTSSSPGVRLSVDKPECLVDENVVVKVTGLPPNDRVTVIATAVHDENLFWSHGLFRANDGGVVDLSTDTPINGSYDEADPCGLIWSMVAAPWLPSHLRMFQTRAIKPRIITFSVFPESDSPWDYLKNKTNVLASVEHKRWYKSQNTRRIPIDHPRIQGTLFLPEGPGPFPGVVDMYGGLVTIVEGRAALLASRGFATMSLSYVHGKGLPQTLVDIELSYLEEAAEWFAKLPEVRSDGVGILSLCLGGTVALWMAQTIPNIRAVVNINGMPYANRFWTYHGREYESNTRIDETQIIVTEEGLSVRNMFDVADDSFLKPWTHGARLLTISGGDDLMTQMEHNVHFYEKIMPQDYRREKAEFVVYPGAGHLIEPPHTPLCRVVDAADKIQLAVNIKNPKHQHNNMLLSGGYPKEHAAAQMEAWQRAISFLKTHLM
;
A
#
# COMPACT_ATOMS: atom_id res chain seq x y z
N MET A 1 -54.00 29.60 24.91
CA MET A 1 -54.18 28.49 23.94
C MET A 1 -52.90 28.40 23.13
N GLY A 2 -52.14 27.31 23.00
CA GLY A 2 -52.34 25.93 23.45
C GLY A 2 -51.00 25.29 23.92
N ARG A 3 -51.14 24.19 24.66
CA ARG A 3 -50.05 23.36 25.19
C ARG A 3 -49.39 22.59 24.03
N LEU A 4 -48.06 22.60 23.95
CA LEU A 4 -47.30 21.63 23.17
C LEU A 4 -46.71 20.58 24.11
N THR A 5 -47.12 19.34 23.86
CA THR A 5 -46.81 18.12 24.59
C THR A 5 -45.39 17.63 24.31
N MET A 6 -44.74 17.05 25.33
CA MET A 6 -43.48 16.34 25.22
C MET A 6 -43.67 15.02 24.45
N SER A 7 -43.29 14.96 23.17
CA SER A 7 -42.98 13.70 22.47
C SER A 7 -42.21 13.97 21.17
N ALA A 8 -40.88 13.94 21.24
CA ALA A 8 -39.96 13.58 20.14
C ALA A 8 -38.51 13.80 20.60
N LEU A 9 -37.97 12.88 21.40
CA LEU A 9 -36.52 12.73 21.55
C LEU A 9 -36.08 11.67 20.54
N SER A 10 -35.12 12.03 19.67
CA SER A 10 -34.60 11.18 18.62
C SER A 10 -34.08 9.83 19.17
N PRO A 11 -34.38 8.68 18.51
CA PRO A 11 -33.87 7.35 18.91
C PRO A 11 -32.33 7.28 18.95
N VAL A 12 -31.67 8.11 18.13
CA VAL A 12 -30.21 8.14 17.95
C VAL A 12 -29.50 8.60 19.23
N LEU A 13 -30.05 9.58 19.94
CA LEU A 13 -29.44 10.12 21.16
C LEU A 13 -29.52 9.12 22.33
N THR A 14 -30.57 8.29 22.35
CA THR A 14 -30.76 7.25 23.36
C THR A 14 -29.85 6.05 23.10
N ALA A 15 -29.54 5.75 21.84
CA ALA A 15 -28.62 4.69 21.44
C ALA A 15 -27.15 5.04 21.73
N CYS A 16 -26.72 6.28 21.47
CA CYS A 16 -25.35 6.73 21.77
C CYS A 16 -25.04 6.75 23.27
N LEU A 17 -26.01 7.13 24.11
CA LEU A 17 -25.82 7.14 25.57
C LEU A 17 -25.77 5.74 26.19
N ARG A 18 -26.42 4.74 25.58
CA ARG A 18 -26.32 3.34 26.02
C ARG A 18 -25.00 2.69 25.63
N ARG A 19 -24.40 3.06 24.49
CA ARG A 19 -23.08 2.54 24.06
C ARG A 19 -21.91 3.07 24.90
N ALA A 20 -22.11 4.16 25.63
CA ALA A 20 -21.07 4.79 26.46
C ALA A 20 -21.15 4.45 27.96
N GLU A 21 -22.06 3.56 28.39
CA GLU A 21 -22.29 3.16 29.80
C GLU A 21 -22.50 4.32 30.80
N ILE A 22 -22.96 5.49 30.34
CA ILE A 22 -23.21 6.65 31.22
C ILE A 22 -24.63 6.55 31.80
N TYR A 23 -24.77 5.97 32.99
CA TYR A 23 -26.02 6.01 33.76
C TYR A 23 -26.10 7.29 34.60
N SER A 24 -26.99 8.21 34.24
CA SER A 24 -27.17 9.48 34.95
C SER A 24 -28.61 9.63 35.44
N HIS A 25 -28.83 9.52 36.76
CA HIS A 25 -30.16 9.45 37.38
C HIS A 25 -30.86 10.80 37.64
N THR A 26 -30.45 11.93 37.04
CA THR A 26 -31.18 13.19 37.26
C THR A 26 -31.30 14.08 36.03
N ARG A 27 -32.54 14.57 35.78
CA ARG A 27 -32.95 15.46 34.67
C ARG A 27 -32.15 16.76 34.55
N LYS A 28 -31.37 17.15 35.57
CA LYS A 28 -30.54 18.38 35.57
C LYS A 28 -29.28 18.25 34.71
N THR A 29 -28.69 17.05 34.61
CA THR A 29 -27.40 16.83 33.95
C THR A 29 -27.55 16.79 32.43
N THR A 30 -28.62 16.20 31.92
CA THR A 30 -28.94 16.15 30.48
C THR A 30 -29.18 17.54 29.88
N ARG A 31 -29.78 18.47 30.63
CA ARG A 31 -29.99 19.87 30.17
C ARG A 31 -28.70 20.68 30.06
N ARG A 32 -27.64 20.31 30.79
CA ARG A 32 -26.34 21.01 30.76
C ARG A 32 -25.51 20.57 29.54
N LEU A 33 -25.57 19.28 29.18
CA LEU A 33 -24.93 18.71 27.98
C LEU A 33 -25.55 19.23 26.67
N VAL A 34 -26.89 19.35 26.60
CA VAL A 34 -27.56 19.88 25.40
C VAL A 34 -27.26 21.37 25.17
N ARG A 35 -26.99 22.15 26.24
CA ARG A 35 -26.57 23.56 26.11
C ARG A 35 -25.12 23.73 25.63
N LEU A 36 -24.24 22.77 25.93
CA LEU A 36 -22.85 22.79 25.46
C LEU A 36 -22.72 22.44 23.97
N LEU A 37 -23.66 21.65 23.43
CA LEU A 37 -23.66 21.24 22.02
C LEU A 37 -24.44 22.19 21.08
N ALA A 38 -25.20 23.14 21.63
CA ALA A 38 -26.06 24.04 20.85
C ALA A 38 -25.43 25.42 20.56
N ASN A 39 -24.26 25.72 21.10
CA ASN A 39 -23.56 26.98 20.89
C ASN A 39 -22.16 26.71 20.32
N GLU A 40 -22.07 26.46 19.02
CA GLU A 40 -20.98 26.94 18.16
C GLU A 40 -21.30 26.65 16.68
N HIS A 41 -22.11 27.53 16.10
CA HIS A 41 -22.13 27.76 14.65
C HIS A 41 -22.07 29.28 14.43
N VAL A 42 -20.88 29.78 14.09
CA VAL A 42 -20.72 30.98 13.27
C VAL A 42 -19.76 30.63 12.15
N VAL A 43 -20.34 30.52 10.96
CA VAL A 43 -19.64 30.45 9.68
C VAL A 43 -19.07 31.84 9.38
N CYS A 44 -17.77 31.92 9.08
CA CYS A 44 -17.19 33.08 8.40
C CYS A 44 -16.19 32.60 7.33
N PRO A 45 -16.26 33.13 6.09
CA PRO A 45 -15.50 32.64 4.95
C PRO A 45 -14.12 33.30 4.83
N ARG A 46 -13.17 32.56 4.22
CA ARG A 46 -11.85 33.00 3.70
C ARG A 46 -10.83 33.49 4.75
N LEU A 47 -9.87 32.62 5.06
CA LEU A 47 -8.46 32.98 5.21
C LEU A 47 -7.60 31.81 4.72
N SER A 48 -7.25 31.84 3.44
CA SER A 48 -6.16 31.06 2.88
C SER A 48 -4.83 31.66 3.35
N GLN A 49 -4.39 31.25 4.55
CA GLN A 49 -3.00 31.42 4.95
C GLN A 49 -2.38 30.04 5.13
N LYS A 50 -1.53 29.69 4.16
CA LYS A 50 -0.60 28.56 4.22
C LYS A 50 0.24 28.70 5.49
N TYR A 51 -0.10 27.94 6.52
CA TYR A 51 0.85 27.67 7.60
C TYR A 51 1.90 26.71 7.03
N LYS A 52 2.99 27.28 6.50
CA LYS A 52 4.23 26.56 6.32
C LYS A 52 4.77 26.26 7.71
N PHE A 53 4.57 25.04 8.20
CA PHE A 53 5.43 24.53 9.27
C PHE A 53 6.82 24.34 8.67
N SER A 54 7.74 25.28 8.90
CA SER A 54 9.15 25.04 8.65
C SER A 54 9.65 24.07 9.71
N CYS A 55 9.49 22.77 9.49
CA CYS A 55 10.22 21.76 10.26
C CYS A 55 11.64 21.68 9.68
N THR A 56 12.43 22.71 9.98
CA THR A 56 13.90 22.70 9.83
C THR A 56 14.48 23.10 11.18
N GLN A 57 14.20 22.28 12.19
CA GLN A 57 15.16 22.11 13.27
C GLN A 57 16.03 20.92 12.90
N SER A 58 17.32 21.20 12.74
CA SER A 58 18.36 20.21 12.59
C SER A 58 18.19 19.09 13.62
N MET A 59 17.99 17.86 13.14
CA MET A 59 18.03 16.65 13.97
C MET A 59 19.43 16.53 14.59
N GLY A 60 19.58 16.98 15.83
CA GLY A 60 20.71 16.60 16.66
C GLY A 60 20.53 15.14 17.07
N LEU A 61 21.52 14.30 16.77
CA LEU A 61 21.70 12.99 17.40
C LEU A 61 21.76 13.20 18.92
N MET A 62 20.66 12.94 19.62
CA MET A 62 20.64 12.90 21.08
C MET A 62 20.41 11.46 21.52
N THR A 63 21.50 10.78 21.85
CA THR A 63 21.48 9.53 22.62
C THR A 63 21.34 9.90 24.09
N SER A 64 20.11 10.06 24.61
CA SER A 64 19.89 9.99 26.06
C SER A 64 19.62 8.53 26.41
N SER A 65 20.66 7.81 26.83
CA SER A 65 20.51 6.53 27.50
C SER A 65 20.34 6.80 28.99
N SER A 66 19.23 6.35 29.58
CA SER A 66 19.23 6.09 31.03
C SER A 66 20.34 5.08 31.32
N PRO A 67 21.18 5.25 32.36
CA PRO A 67 22.29 4.34 32.62
C PRO A 67 21.76 2.92 32.84
N GLY A 68 21.91 2.04 31.83
CA GLY A 68 21.53 0.63 31.89
C GLY A 68 20.75 0.11 30.68
N VAL A 69 19.73 0.84 30.21
CA VAL A 69 18.84 0.35 29.13
C VAL A 69 19.49 0.53 27.76
N ARG A 70 19.52 -0.53 26.96
CA ARG A 70 20.04 -0.52 25.58
C ARG A 70 19.00 -1.07 24.62
N LEU A 71 18.83 -0.37 23.51
CA LEU A 71 18.01 -0.79 22.38
C LEU A 71 18.95 -1.10 21.21
N SER A 72 18.78 -2.26 20.59
CA SER A 72 19.62 -2.73 19.49
C SER A 72 18.79 -3.32 18.35
N VAL A 73 19.31 -3.18 17.13
CA VAL A 73 18.82 -3.84 15.92
C VAL A 73 19.97 -4.70 15.39
N ASP A 74 19.71 -5.97 15.08
CA ASP A 74 20.72 -6.93 14.62
C ASP A 74 21.44 -6.48 13.33
N LYS A 75 20.70 -5.85 12.42
CA LYS A 75 21.19 -5.23 11.19
C LYS A 75 21.04 -3.70 11.31
N PRO A 76 22.13 -2.93 11.42
CA PRO A 76 22.06 -1.46 11.46
C PRO A 76 21.43 -0.84 10.20
N GLU A 77 21.59 -1.53 9.07
CA GLU A 77 20.92 -1.23 7.82
C GLU A 77 20.62 -2.50 7.04
N CYS A 78 19.53 -2.51 6.28
CA CYS A 78 19.11 -3.64 5.45
C CYS A 78 18.25 -3.17 4.28
N LEU A 79 17.87 -4.06 3.37
CA LEU A 79 16.81 -3.76 2.40
C LEU A 79 15.44 -3.69 3.10
N VAL A 80 14.52 -2.92 2.51
CA VAL A 80 13.17 -2.74 3.10
C VAL A 80 12.38 -4.03 3.20
N ASP A 81 12.73 -5.06 2.42
CA ASP A 81 12.06 -6.35 2.38
C ASP A 81 12.72 -7.43 3.26
N GLU A 82 13.69 -7.06 4.09
CA GLU A 82 14.38 -7.98 5.01
C GLU A 82 13.89 -7.87 6.46
N ASN A 83 13.74 -9.01 7.13
CA ASN A 83 13.52 -9.03 8.58
C ASN A 83 14.72 -8.46 9.35
N VAL A 84 14.41 -7.83 10.49
CA VAL A 84 15.37 -7.37 11.50
C VAL A 84 14.88 -7.76 12.89
N VAL A 85 15.82 -8.05 13.79
CA VAL A 85 15.54 -8.37 15.19
C VAL A 85 15.84 -7.16 16.05
N VAL A 86 14.84 -6.68 16.77
CA VAL A 86 14.96 -5.56 17.71
C VAL A 86 14.93 -6.09 19.14
N LYS A 87 15.90 -5.68 19.97
CA LYS A 87 15.98 -6.09 21.38
C LYS A 87 16.21 -4.92 22.31
N VAL A 88 15.48 -4.92 23.42
CA VAL A 88 15.74 -4.06 24.58
C VAL A 88 16.43 -4.90 25.66
N THR A 89 17.50 -4.39 26.23
CA THR A 89 18.27 -5.06 27.28
C THR A 89 18.58 -4.10 28.42
N GLY A 90 18.92 -4.63 29.60
CA GLY A 90 19.26 -3.83 30.77
C GLY A 90 18.04 -3.23 31.47
N LEU A 91 16.86 -3.83 31.26
CA LEU A 91 15.66 -3.53 32.03
C LEU A 91 15.71 -4.27 33.38
N PRO A 92 15.04 -3.77 34.43
CA PRO A 92 14.76 -4.59 35.60
C PRO A 92 13.94 -5.84 35.19
N PRO A 93 14.17 -7.01 35.83
CA PRO A 93 13.37 -8.20 35.57
C PRO A 93 11.87 -7.93 35.74
N ASN A 94 11.05 -8.44 34.82
CA ASN A 94 9.58 -8.28 34.80
C ASN A 94 9.06 -6.84 34.63
N ASP A 95 9.95 -5.87 34.38
CA ASP A 95 9.56 -4.48 34.11
C ASP A 95 8.77 -4.35 32.80
N ARG A 96 7.94 -3.32 32.71
CA ARG A 96 7.11 -3.05 31.54
C ARG A 96 7.55 -1.79 30.82
N VAL A 97 7.73 -1.91 29.50
CA VAL A 97 8.17 -0.80 28.67
C VAL A 97 7.36 -0.69 27.38
N THR A 98 7.18 0.54 26.94
CA THR A 98 6.57 0.84 25.64
C THR A 98 7.68 1.00 24.60
N VAL A 99 7.66 0.18 23.56
CA VAL A 99 8.53 0.37 22.39
C VAL A 99 7.71 1.02 21.29
N ILE A 100 8.18 2.16 20.79
CA ILE A 100 7.55 2.92 19.71
C ILE A 100 8.48 2.88 18.50
N ALA A 101 7.92 2.60 17.32
CA ALA A 101 8.60 2.82 16.06
C ALA A 101 7.99 4.02 15.35
N THR A 102 8.83 4.90 14.79
CA THR A 102 8.39 6.06 14.01
C THR A 102 9.14 6.16 12.69
N ALA A 103 8.46 6.60 11.64
CA ALA A 103 9.04 6.92 10.34
C ALA A 103 8.41 8.19 9.78
N VAL A 104 9.19 9.02 9.09
CA VAL A 104 8.66 10.17 8.34
C VAL A 104 8.65 9.84 6.86
N HIS A 105 7.50 10.03 6.22
CA HIS A 105 7.31 9.82 4.79
C HIS A 105 6.50 10.98 4.20
N ASP A 106 7.04 11.66 3.20
CA ASP A 106 6.44 12.86 2.58
C ASP A 106 5.95 13.87 3.63
N GLU A 107 6.82 14.19 4.59
CA GLU A 107 6.57 15.10 5.73
C GLU A 107 5.54 14.60 6.76
N ASN A 108 4.92 13.44 6.53
CA ASN A 108 3.95 12.84 7.42
C ASN A 108 4.61 11.85 8.39
N LEU A 109 4.21 11.92 9.66
CA LEU A 109 4.67 11.00 10.70
C LEU A 109 3.82 9.72 10.70
N PHE A 110 4.48 8.58 10.58
CA PHE A 110 3.92 7.27 10.80
C PHE A 110 4.50 6.67 12.07
N TRP A 111 3.70 5.87 12.76
CA TRP A 111 4.08 5.28 14.02
C TRP A 111 3.35 3.97 14.32
N SER A 112 3.95 3.18 15.18
CA SER A 112 3.35 2.02 15.84
C SER A 112 3.91 1.93 17.26
N HIS A 113 3.30 1.09 18.09
CA HIS A 113 3.80 0.84 19.43
C HIS A 113 3.48 -0.58 19.90
N GLY A 114 4.18 -1.02 20.93
CA GLY A 114 3.87 -2.21 21.69
C GLY A 114 4.34 -2.06 23.14
N LEU A 115 3.50 -2.50 24.08
CA LEU A 115 3.83 -2.65 25.49
C LEU A 115 4.38 -4.05 25.71
N PHE A 116 5.59 -4.17 26.25
CA PHE A 116 6.26 -5.44 26.48
C PHE A 116 6.65 -5.60 27.94
N ARG A 117 6.84 -6.84 28.37
CA ARG A 117 7.41 -7.19 29.67
C ARG A 117 8.77 -7.83 29.50
N ALA A 118 9.77 -7.32 30.20
CA ALA A 118 11.09 -7.91 30.25
C ALA A 118 11.07 -9.29 30.93
N ASN A 119 11.84 -10.24 30.41
CA ASN A 119 12.04 -11.53 31.06
C ASN A 119 12.93 -11.41 32.33
N ASP A 120 13.21 -12.54 32.98
CA ASP A 120 14.05 -12.58 34.21
C ASP A 120 15.48 -12.05 34.00
N GLY A 121 15.96 -12.04 32.76
CA GLY A 121 17.25 -11.46 32.37
C GLY A 121 17.20 -9.98 32.03
N GLY A 122 16.04 -9.31 32.15
CA GLY A 122 15.90 -7.89 31.83
C GLY A 122 15.90 -7.61 30.32
N VAL A 123 15.38 -8.55 29.52
CA VAL A 123 15.38 -8.48 28.05
C VAL A 123 13.95 -8.50 27.51
N VAL A 124 13.69 -7.65 26.52
CA VAL A 124 12.56 -7.76 25.59
C VAL A 124 13.13 -8.04 24.19
N ASP A 125 12.70 -9.12 23.56
CA ASP A 125 13.06 -9.50 22.19
C ASP A 125 11.80 -9.54 21.33
N LEU A 126 11.67 -8.58 20.41
CA LEU A 126 10.46 -8.40 19.61
C LEU A 126 10.19 -9.58 18.67
N SER A 127 11.18 -10.45 18.43
CA SER A 127 11.01 -11.66 17.62
C SER A 127 10.36 -12.83 18.37
N THR A 128 10.36 -12.80 19.70
CA THR A 128 9.82 -13.88 20.55
C THR A 128 8.73 -13.41 21.50
N ASP A 129 8.72 -12.12 21.83
CA ASP A 129 7.83 -11.56 22.84
C ASP A 129 6.60 -10.95 22.18
N THR A 130 5.43 -11.47 22.55
CA THR A 130 4.14 -10.90 22.16
C THR A 130 3.89 -9.61 22.94
N PRO A 131 3.52 -8.48 22.29
CA PRO A 131 3.10 -7.28 23.01
C PRO A 131 1.87 -7.57 23.88
N ILE A 132 1.85 -7.04 25.10
CA ILE A 132 0.70 -7.08 26.02
C ILE A 132 -0.48 -6.29 25.43
N ASN A 133 -0.17 -5.16 24.78
CA ASN A 133 -1.08 -4.31 24.04
C ASN A 133 -0.24 -3.52 23.01
N GLY A 134 -0.84 -3.07 21.92
CA GLY A 134 -0.13 -2.29 20.91
C GLY A 134 -0.82 -2.25 19.56
N SER A 135 -0.01 -1.97 18.54
CA SER A 135 -0.40 -1.93 17.13
C SER A 135 -0.55 -3.32 16.49
N TYR A 136 -0.13 -4.38 17.19
CA TYR A 136 -0.21 -5.78 16.77
C TYR A 136 -0.25 -6.68 18.04
N ASP A 137 -0.55 -7.97 17.88
CA ASP A 137 -0.91 -8.87 18.99
C ASP A 137 -0.22 -10.25 18.99
N GLU A 138 0.87 -10.40 18.24
CA GLU A 138 1.69 -11.62 18.20
C GLU A 138 3.18 -11.31 18.20
N ALA A 139 4.03 -12.30 18.49
CA ALA A 139 5.47 -12.15 18.34
C ALA A 139 5.84 -12.06 16.84
N ASP A 140 6.37 -10.91 16.42
CA ASP A 140 6.82 -10.67 15.05
C ASP A 140 8.01 -9.69 15.08
N PRO A 141 9.19 -10.09 14.55
CA PRO A 141 10.39 -9.24 14.53
C PRO A 141 10.18 -7.88 13.84
N CYS A 142 9.27 -7.82 12.86
CA CYS A 142 8.92 -6.62 12.11
C CYS A 142 7.51 -6.11 12.44
N GLY A 143 6.88 -6.60 13.52
CA GLY A 143 5.55 -6.20 14.00
C GLY A 143 5.36 -4.70 14.03
N LEU A 144 6.28 -3.99 14.68
CA LEU A 144 6.27 -2.52 14.74
C LEU A 144 6.50 -1.83 13.37
N ILE A 145 7.09 -2.51 12.38
CA ILE A 145 7.34 -1.91 11.06
C ILE A 145 6.07 -1.98 10.20
N TRP A 146 5.46 -3.16 10.06
CA TRP A 146 4.31 -3.33 9.19
C TRP A 146 3.01 -2.78 9.79
N SER A 147 2.92 -2.68 11.11
CA SER A 147 1.73 -2.16 11.82
C SER A 147 1.70 -0.64 11.95
N MET A 148 2.63 0.09 11.30
CA MET A 148 2.62 1.54 11.33
C MET A 148 1.36 2.13 10.72
N VAL A 149 0.83 3.17 11.36
CA VAL A 149 -0.26 4.00 10.86
C VAL A 149 0.17 5.45 10.85
N ALA A 150 -0.53 6.31 10.10
CA ALA A 150 -0.34 7.74 10.21
C ALA A 150 -0.61 8.21 11.65
N ALA A 151 0.13 9.21 12.12
CA ALA A 151 -0.07 9.76 13.46
C ALA A 151 -1.53 10.24 13.64
N PRO A 152 -2.11 10.22 14.85
CA PRO A 152 -3.56 10.41 15.05
C PRO A 152 -4.13 11.77 14.59
N TRP A 153 -3.28 12.78 14.41
CA TRP A 153 -3.64 14.10 13.91
C TRP A 153 -3.49 14.26 12.40
N LEU A 154 -3.06 13.21 11.70
CA LEU A 154 -2.91 13.16 10.26
C LEU A 154 -4.06 12.36 9.63
N PRO A 155 -4.36 12.59 8.34
CA PRO A 155 -5.36 11.79 7.64
C PRO A 155 -5.02 10.30 7.60
N SER A 156 -6.02 9.44 7.74
CA SER A 156 -5.86 7.98 7.73
C SER A 156 -5.57 7.39 6.34
N HIS A 157 -5.79 8.16 5.27
CA HIS A 157 -5.59 7.74 3.88
C HIS A 157 -4.15 7.92 3.37
N LEU A 158 -3.20 8.25 4.25
CA LEU A 158 -1.80 8.41 3.89
C LEU A 158 -1.16 7.04 3.65
N ARG A 159 -0.49 6.91 2.51
CA ARG A 159 0.18 5.68 2.07
C ARG A 159 1.68 5.84 2.13
N MET A 160 2.40 4.79 2.51
CA MET A 160 3.86 4.79 2.59
C MET A 160 4.51 4.02 1.43
N PHE A 161 4.71 4.68 0.28
CA PHE A 161 5.29 4.06 -0.93
C PHE A 161 6.50 4.83 -1.46
N GLN A 162 7.42 4.18 -2.17
CA GLN A 162 8.65 4.84 -2.59
C GLN A 162 8.63 5.27 -4.06
N THR A 163 8.43 6.56 -4.29
CA THR A 163 8.50 7.18 -5.62
C THR A 163 9.93 7.28 -6.16
N ARG A 164 10.93 7.45 -5.28
CA ARG A 164 12.35 7.58 -5.66
C ARG A 164 13.26 6.72 -4.79
N ALA A 165 13.82 5.64 -5.33
CA ALA A 165 14.66 4.68 -4.60
C ALA A 165 16.12 5.17 -4.45
N ILE A 166 16.31 6.36 -3.86
CA ILE A 166 17.63 7.00 -3.68
C ILE A 166 18.02 7.07 -2.20
N LYS A 167 17.05 7.30 -1.31
CA LYS A 167 17.26 7.42 0.13
C LYS A 167 16.65 6.22 0.86
N PRO A 168 17.23 5.79 1.98
CA PRO A 168 16.61 4.79 2.81
C PRO A 168 15.39 5.38 3.52
N ARG A 169 14.45 4.52 3.89
CA ARG A 169 13.46 4.82 4.92
C ARG A 169 14.14 4.72 6.28
N ILE A 170 14.09 5.80 7.06
CA ILE A 170 14.61 5.81 8.43
C ILE A 170 13.48 5.43 9.37
N ILE A 171 13.69 4.38 10.15
CA ILE A 171 12.81 3.99 11.26
C ILE A 171 13.56 4.26 12.56
N THR A 172 12.98 5.07 13.43
CA THR A 172 13.50 5.26 14.79
C THR A 172 12.70 4.38 15.72
N PHE A 173 13.37 3.45 16.40
CA PHE A 173 12.80 2.71 17.52
C PHE A 173 13.18 3.44 18.82
N SER A 174 12.25 3.58 19.74
CA SER A 174 12.47 4.25 21.02
C SER A 174 11.75 3.50 22.14
N VAL A 175 12.43 3.35 23.28
CA VAL A 175 11.89 2.73 24.49
C VAL A 175 11.49 3.80 25.48
N PHE A 176 10.29 3.67 26.03
CA PHE A 176 9.74 4.54 27.06
C PHE A 176 9.22 3.69 28.22
N PRO A 177 9.00 4.30 29.40
CA PRO A 177 8.19 3.68 30.45
C PRO A 177 6.80 3.24 29.95
N GLU A 178 6.15 2.34 30.69
CA GLU A 178 4.73 2.01 30.48
C GLU A 178 3.87 3.30 30.51
N SER A 179 2.93 3.41 29.58
CA SER A 179 2.00 4.53 29.48
C SER A 179 0.68 4.06 28.91
N ASP A 180 -0.43 4.53 29.51
CA ASP A 180 -1.77 4.34 28.97
C ASP A 180 -2.04 5.23 27.74
N SER A 181 -1.16 6.21 27.49
CA SER A 181 -1.23 7.14 26.35
C SER A 181 0.08 7.18 25.56
N PRO A 182 0.46 6.10 24.84
CA PRO A 182 1.73 6.02 24.10
C PRO A 182 1.92 7.15 23.06
N TRP A 183 0.83 7.68 22.51
CA TRP A 183 0.85 8.79 21.55
C TRP A 183 1.40 10.11 22.13
N ASP A 184 1.41 10.29 23.46
CA ASP A 184 1.98 11.49 24.08
C ASP A 184 3.50 11.57 23.86
N TYR A 185 4.17 10.41 23.76
CA TYR A 185 5.59 10.33 23.46
C TYR A 185 5.94 10.78 22.03
N LEU A 186 4.97 10.80 21.10
CA LEU A 186 5.19 11.34 19.76
C LEU A 186 5.38 12.86 19.77
N LYS A 187 4.78 13.55 20.75
CA LYS A 187 4.88 15.01 20.92
C LYS A 187 6.01 15.40 21.88
N ASN A 188 6.21 14.59 22.93
CA ASN A 188 7.18 14.87 23.97
C ASN A 188 8.04 13.63 24.28
N LYS A 189 9.32 13.68 23.89
CA LYS A 189 10.27 12.58 24.07
C LYS A 189 11.10 12.66 25.36
N THR A 190 10.70 13.46 26.35
CA THR A 190 11.51 13.69 27.58
C THR A 190 11.83 12.46 28.41
N ASN A 191 11.13 11.33 28.21
CA ASN A 191 11.28 10.10 28.99
C ASN A 191 11.85 8.94 28.18
N VAL A 192 12.54 9.21 27.07
CA VAL A 192 13.17 8.13 26.27
C VAL A 192 14.27 7.45 27.09
N LEU A 193 14.15 6.13 27.26
CA LEU A 193 15.13 5.31 27.99
C LEU A 193 16.30 4.91 27.09
N ALA A 194 15.98 4.57 25.83
CA ALA A 194 16.93 4.24 24.78
C ALA A 194 16.29 4.47 23.40
N SER A 195 17.11 4.75 22.39
CA SER A 195 16.63 4.95 21.01
C SER A 195 17.70 4.50 20.01
N VAL A 196 17.26 4.00 18.86
CA VAL A 196 18.14 3.60 17.76
C VAL A 196 17.48 3.93 16.42
N GLU A 197 18.27 4.43 15.47
CA GLU A 197 17.84 4.60 14.08
C GLU A 197 18.23 3.37 13.26
N HIS A 198 17.28 2.89 12.46
CA HIS A 198 17.45 1.79 11.53
C HIS A 198 17.22 2.27 10.09
N LYS A 199 18.13 1.95 9.18
CA LYS A 199 18.05 2.37 7.78
C LYS A 199 17.56 1.21 6.91
N ARG A 200 16.47 1.44 6.18
CA ARG A 200 15.89 0.45 5.26
C ARG A 200 15.98 0.93 3.82
N TRP A 201 16.83 0.30 3.02
CA TRP A 201 17.14 0.68 1.64
C TRP A 201 16.21 -0.01 0.63
N TYR A 202 15.84 0.68 -0.46
CA TYR A 202 15.04 0.09 -1.55
C TYR A 202 15.87 -0.55 -2.65
N LYS A 203 17.18 -0.39 -2.60
CA LYS A 203 18.13 -1.03 -3.50
C LYS A 203 19.39 -1.38 -2.76
N SER A 204 20.08 -2.41 -3.22
CA SER A 204 21.43 -2.70 -2.76
C SER A 204 22.37 -1.54 -3.14
N GLN A 205 23.50 -1.45 -2.44
CA GLN A 205 24.50 -0.42 -2.71
C GLN A 205 24.98 -0.46 -4.17
N ASN A 206 25.09 -1.67 -4.73
CA ASN A 206 25.69 -1.89 -6.04
C ASN A 206 24.68 -1.88 -7.20
N THR A 207 23.37 -1.83 -6.90
CA THR A 207 22.34 -1.62 -7.91
C THR A 207 22.41 -0.19 -8.46
N ARG A 208 22.56 -0.04 -9.78
CA ARG A 208 22.54 1.25 -10.47
C ARG A 208 21.11 1.69 -10.70
N ARG A 209 20.82 2.98 -10.45
CA ARG A 209 19.54 3.63 -10.77
C ARG A 209 19.77 4.63 -11.89
N ILE A 210 19.11 4.46 -13.02
CA ILE A 210 19.30 5.25 -14.23
C ILE A 210 17.92 5.77 -14.68
N PRO A 211 17.61 7.07 -14.51
CA PRO A 211 16.44 7.67 -15.15
C PRO A 211 16.49 7.42 -16.66
N ILE A 212 15.37 7.05 -17.26
CA ILE A 212 15.33 6.77 -18.69
C ILE A 212 15.41 8.08 -19.47
N ASP A 213 16.41 8.19 -20.34
CA ASP A 213 16.54 9.28 -21.30
C ASP A 213 15.99 8.80 -22.66
N HIS A 214 14.67 8.95 -22.83
CA HIS A 214 13.96 8.55 -24.04
C HIS A 214 12.86 9.58 -24.34
N PRO A 215 12.60 9.95 -25.62
CA PRO A 215 11.67 11.02 -25.97
C PRO A 215 10.22 10.76 -25.51
N ARG A 216 9.79 9.49 -25.46
CA ARG A 216 8.43 9.08 -25.09
C ARG A 216 8.38 8.30 -23.76
N ILE A 217 9.11 7.19 -23.66
CA ILE A 217 9.14 6.30 -22.50
C ILE A 217 9.53 7.04 -21.21
N GLN A 218 8.63 7.00 -20.22
CA GLN A 218 8.82 7.57 -18.89
C GLN A 218 9.04 6.45 -17.86
N GLY A 219 10.19 6.49 -17.20
CA GLY A 219 10.49 5.51 -16.17
C GLY A 219 11.91 5.61 -15.62
N THR A 220 12.26 4.59 -14.84
CA THR A 220 13.61 4.44 -14.27
C THR A 220 14.07 3.01 -14.47
N LEU A 221 15.26 2.86 -15.02
CA LEU A 221 15.98 1.60 -15.17
C LEU A 221 16.80 1.32 -13.91
N PHE A 222 16.72 0.09 -13.40
CA PHE A 222 17.60 -0.41 -12.37
C PHE A 222 18.39 -1.60 -12.88
N LEU A 223 19.71 -1.55 -12.71
CA LEU A 223 20.61 -2.60 -13.15
C LEU A 223 21.33 -3.21 -11.95
N PRO A 224 21.35 -4.56 -11.82
CA PRO A 224 22.17 -5.24 -10.83
C PRO A 224 23.66 -4.94 -11.04
N GLU A 225 24.47 -5.29 -10.05
CA GLU A 225 25.91 -5.35 -10.22
C GLU A 225 26.31 -6.58 -11.05
N GLY A 226 27.41 -6.47 -11.78
CA GLY A 226 28.01 -7.58 -12.53
C GLY A 226 28.03 -7.34 -14.04
N PRO A 227 28.54 -8.32 -14.80
CA PRO A 227 28.78 -8.17 -16.23
C PRO A 227 27.50 -8.20 -17.08
N GLY A 228 26.39 -8.73 -16.56
CA GLY A 228 25.17 -8.97 -17.36
C GLY A 228 25.42 -9.94 -18.53
N PRO A 229 24.50 -9.99 -19.52
CA PRO A 229 23.16 -9.39 -19.46
C PRO A 229 22.30 -10.06 -18.39
N PHE A 230 21.33 -9.32 -17.85
CA PHE A 230 20.44 -9.76 -16.79
C PHE A 230 19.05 -10.11 -17.34
N PRO A 231 18.32 -11.04 -16.71
CA PRO A 231 16.91 -11.22 -17.05
C PRO A 231 16.14 -9.92 -16.81
N GLY A 232 15.36 -9.50 -17.81
CA GLY A 232 14.63 -8.23 -17.80
C GLY A 232 13.24 -8.37 -17.18
N VAL A 233 12.83 -7.41 -16.35
CA VAL A 233 11.46 -7.31 -15.81
C VAL A 233 10.93 -5.88 -15.94
N VAL A 234 9.78 -5.72 -16.60
CA VAL A 234 9.02 -4.46 -16.58
C VAL A 234 8.16 -4.44 -15.31
N ASP A 235 8.29 -3.39 -14.49
CA ASP A 235 7.50 -3.18 -13.28
C ASP A 235 6.44 -2.09 -13.53
N MET A 236 5.17 -2.42 -13.32
CA MET A 236 4.04 -1.50 -13.53
C MET A 236 3.12 -1.46 -12.31
N TYR A 237 2.88 -0.25 -11.79
CA TYR A 237 1.85 0.00 -10.79
C TYR A 237 0.49 0.28 -11.43
N GLY A 238 -0.55 0.46 -10.61
CA GLY A 238 -1.85 0.92 -11.06
C GLY A 238 -1.85 2.40 -11.48
N GLY A 239 -2.93 2.84 -12.13
CA GLY A 239 -2.98 4.17 -12.72
C GLY A 239 -3.16 5.35 -11.76
N LEU A 240 -3.18 5.14 -10.44
CA LEU A 240 -3.39 6.23 -9.46
C LEU A 240 -2.10 6.96 -9.05
N VAL A 241 -0.95 6.43 -9.49
CA VAL A 241 0.39 6.93 -9.18
C VAL A 241 1.17 7.19 -10.48
N THR A 242 2.20 8.04 -10.43
CA THR A 242 3.10 8.32 -11.56
C THR A 242 4.16 7.22 -11.70
N ILE A 243 5.31 7.41 -11.02
CA ILE A 243 6.45 6.50 -10.99
C ILE A 243 6.62 6.02 -9.54
N VAL A 244 6.70 4.71 -9.37
CA VAL A 244 7.00 4.05 -8.09
C VAL A 244 8.20 3.15 -8.31
N GLU A 245 9.32 3.49 -7.70
CA GLU A 245 10.59 2.82 -7.96
C GLU A 245 10.91 1.71 -6.97
N GLY A 246 10.30 1.72 -5.77
CA GLY A 246 10.69 0.84 -4.68
C GLY A 246 10.71 -0.65 -5.05
N ARG A 247 9.69 -1.12 -5.77
CA ARG A 247 9.56 -2.54 -6.14
C ARG A 247 10.53 -2.96 -7.24
N ALA A 248 10.65 -2.17 -8.31
CA ALA A 248 11.65 -2.37 -9.35
C ALA A 248 13.09 -2.38 -8.79
N ALA A 249 13.39 -1.46 -7.87
CA ALA A 249 14.69 -1.33 -7.23
C ALA A 249 15.06 -2.56 -6.37
N LEU A 250 14.08 -3.11 -5.64
CA LEU A 250 14.25 -4.34 -4.88
C LEU A 250 14.46 -5.54 -5.80
N LEU A 251 13.67 -5.69 -6.87
CA LEU A 251 13.89 -6.73 -7.87
C LEU A 251 15.30 -6.67 -8.46
N ALA A 252 15.81 -5.48 -8.77
CA ALA A 252 17.17 -5.35 -9.28
C ALA A 252 18.25 -5.76 -8.27
N SER A 253 17.95 -5.64 -6.98
CA SER A 253 18.80 -6.18 -5.91
C SER A 253 18.76 -7.72 -5.84
N ARG A 254 17.86 -8.38 -6.58
CA ARG A 254 17.73 -9.84 -6.70
C ARG A 254 18.23 -10.41 -8.04
N GLY A 255 18.89 -9.58 -8.85
CA GLY A 255 19.58 -10.02 -10.08
C GLY A 255 18.81 -9.77 -11.38
N PHE A 256 17.72 -8.99 -11.36
CA PHE A 256 16.97 -8.62 -12.56
C PHE A 256 17.37 -7.23 -13.07
N ALA A 257 17.53 -7.04 -14.39
CA ALA A 257 17.42 -5.70 -14.94
C ALA A 257 15.95 -5.30 -14.87
N THR A 258 15.60 -4.16 -14.29
CA THR A 258 14.19 -3.78 -14.14
C THR A 258 13.89 -2.38 -14.67
N MET A 259 12.73 -2.23 -15.30
CA MET A 259 12.22 -0.95 -15.74
C MET A 259 10.94 -0.63 -14.98
N SER A 260 11.00 0.33 -14.05
CA SER A 260 9.79 0.94 -13.48
C SER A 260 9.16 1.82 -14.55
N LEU A 261 8.05 1.37 -15.13
CA LEU A 261 7.39 2.05 -16.24
C LEU A 261 6.16 2.83 -15.76
N SER A 262 6.09 4.10 -16.15
CA SER A 262 4.86 4.90 -16.03
C SER A 262 4.16 4.97 -17.39
N TYR A 263 2.83 4.95 -17.36
CA TYR A 263 1.98 5.03 -18.55
C TYR A 263 0.82 6.03 -18.40
N VAL A 264 0.78 6.74 -17.25
CA VAL A 264 -0.16 7.82 -16.92
C VAL A 264 0.53 8.87 -16.05
N HIS A 265 -0.03 10.08 -15.97
CA HIS A 265 0.40 11.21 -15.12
C HIS A 265 1.82 11.76 -15.38
N GLY A 266 2.62 11.12 -16.22
CA GLY A 266 3.93 11.62 -16.66
C GLY A 266 3.84 12.67 -17.75
N LYS A 267 4.95 13.35 -18.03
CA LYS A 267 5.05 14.31 -19.14
C LYS A 267 4.84 13.58 -20.47
N GLY A 268 3.89 14.06 -21.29
CA GLY A 268 3.55 13.43 -22.57
C GLY A 268 2.71 12.15 -22.45
N LEU A 269 2.27 11.79 -21.25
CA LEU A 269 1.35 10.69 -20.98
C LEU A 269 -0.05 11.22 -20.65
N PRO A 270 -1.11 10.38 -20.75
CA PRO A 270 -2.45 10.74 -20.31
C PRO A 270 -2.44 11.21 -18.85
N GLN A 271 -3.16 12.29 -18.55
CA GLN A 271 -3.25 12.85 -17.18
C GLN A 271 -4.43 12.27 -16.38
N THR A 272 -5.23 11.41 -17.01
CA THR A 272 -6.34 10.68 -16.40
C THR A 272 -6.16 9.19 -16.68
N LEU A 273 -7.06 8.36 -16.15
CA LEU A 273 -7.08 6.92 -16.47
C LEU A 273 -7.76 6.62 -17.82
N VAL A 274 -8.01 7.63 -18.65
CA VAL A 274 -8.66 7.50 -19.96
C VAL A 274 -7.60 7.74 -21.04
N ASP A 275 -7.81 7.15 -22.22
CA ASP A 275 -6.93 7.25 -23.39
C ASP A 275 -5.50 6.74 -23.14
N ILE A 276 -5.37 5.65 -22.36
CA ILE A 276 -4.09 4.96 -22.19
C ILE A 276 -3.71 4.30 -23.51
N GLU A 277 -2.70 4.87 -24.17
CA GLU A 277 -2.26 4.43 -25.49
C GLU A 277 -1.44 3.13 -25.40
N LEU A 278 -1.98 2.04 -25.93
CA LEU A 278 -1.38 0.71 -25.85
C LEU A 278 -0.12 0.57 -26.72
N SER A 279 -0.01 1.32 -27.83
CA SER A 279 1.21 1.32 -28.67
C SER A 279 2.44 1.88 -27.93
N TYR A 280 2.24 2.73 -26.92
CA TYR A 280 3.32 3.19 -26.04
C TYR A 280 3.94 2.04 -25.23
N LEU A 281 3.12 1.06 -24.84
CA LEU A 281 3.57 -0.08 -24.03
C LEU A 281 4.37 -1.08 -24.86
N GLU A 282 3.97 -1.28 -26.12
CA GLU A 282 4.75 -2.04 -27.11
C GLU A 282 6.14 -1.39 -27.30
N GLU A 283 6.16 -0.08 -27.57
CA GLU A 283 7.41 0.69 -27.73
C GLU A 283 8.31 0.57 -26.50
N ALA A 284 7.75 0.69 -25.30
CA ALA A 284 8.49 0.58 -24.05
C ALA A 284 9.10 -0.82 -23.84
N ALA A 285 8.31 -1.87 -24.07
CA ALA A 285 8.78 -3.25 -23.93
C ALA A 285 9.87 -3.59 -24.95
N GLU A 286 9.69 -3.16 -26.20
CA GLU A 286 10.69 -3.35 -27.26
C GLU A 286 11.99 -2.61 -26.98
N TRP A 287 11.90 -1.34 -26.56
CA TRP A 287 13.08 -0.55 -26.19
C TRP A 287 13.85 -1.23 -25.06
N PHE A 288 13.14 -1.65 -24.01
CA PHE A 288 13.76 -2.30 -22.86
C PHE A 288 14.42 -3.63 -23.24
N ALA A 289 13.77 -4.45 -24.06
CA ALA A 289 14.32 -5.73 -24.52
C ALA A 289 15.54 -5.58 -25.46
N LYS A 290 15.76 -4.39 -26.06
CA LYS A 290 16.91 -4.09 -26.93
C LYS A 290 18.13 -3.58 -26.16
N LEU A 291 18.03 -3.31 -24.86
CA LEU A 291 19.17 -2.86 -24.05
C LEU A 291 20.24 -3.97 -23.97
N PRO A 292 21.54 -3.64 -24.11
CA PRO A 292 22.60 -4.65 -24.06
C PRO A 292 22.74 -5.32 -22.69
N GLU A 293 22.28 -4.67 -21.62
CA GLU A 293 22.25 -5.24 -20.27
C GLU A 293 21.06 -6.17 -20.03
N VAL A 294 20.10 -6.27 -20.94
CA VAL A 294 18.92 -7.13 -20.82
C VAL A 294 19.10 -8.35 -21.71
N ARG A 295 18.80 -9.54 -21.19
CA ARG A 295 18.86 -10.77 -21.98
C ARG A 295 17.87 -10.69 -23.15
N SER A 296 18.33 -11.07 -24.33
CA SER A 296 17.55 -11.01 -25.56
C SER A 296 16.51 -12.12 -25.70
N ASP A 297 16.51 -13.09 -24.79
CA ASP A 297 15.62 -14.25 -24.89
C ASP A 297 14.19 -13.90 -24.48
N GLY A 298 13.95 -12.86 -23.67
CA GLY A 298 12.61 -12.30 -23.44
C GLY A 298 12.52 -11.59 -22.09
N VAL A 299 11.39 -10.92 -21.84
CA VAL A 299 11.19 -10.14 -20.61
C VAL A 299 10.02 -10.66 -19.79
N GLY A 300 10.13 -10.50 -18.47
CA GLY A 300 9.02 -10.67 -17.54
C GLY A 300 8.31 -9.36 -17.26
N ILE A 301 7.15 -9.47 -16.62
CA ILE A 301 6.39 -8.33 -16.10
C ILE A 301 6.00 -8.62 -14.64
N LEU A 302 6.21 -7.65 -13.75
CA LEU A 302 5.61 -7.60 -12.41
C LEU A 302 4.64 -6.42 -12.36
N SER A 303 3.43 -6.66 -11.87
CA SER A 303 2.36 -5.68 -12.04
C SER A 303 1.38 -5.65 -10.88
N LEU A 304 0.74 -4.48 -10.66
CA LEU A 304 -0.30 -4.26 -9.67
C LEU A 304 -1.49 -3.50 -10.26
N CYS A 305 -2.72 -3.88 -9.89
CA CYS A 305 -3.95 -3.15 -10.24
C CYS A 305 -4.10 -3.02 -11.77
N LEU A 306 -4.38 -1.83 -12.29
CA LEU A 306 -4.47 -1.53 -13.73
C LEU A 306 -3.21 -1.94 -14.49
N GLY A 307 -2.03 -1.89 -13.86
CA GLY A 307 -0.79 -2.37 -14.45
C GLY A 307 -0.83 -3.87 -14.75
N GLY A 308 -1.59 -4.64 -13.96
CA GLY A 308 -1.83 -6.08 -14.19
C GLY A 308 -2.74 -6.34 -15.37
N THR A 309 -3.82 -5.56 -15.52
CA THR A 309 -4.67 -5.60 -16.71
C THR A 309 -3.86 -5.28 -17.97
N VAL A 310 -3.00 -4.25 -17.90
CA VAL A 310 -2.06 -3.89 -18.95
C VAL A 310 -1.06 -5.03 -19.24
N ALA A 311 -0.49 -5.66 -18.20
CA ALA A 311 0.45 -6.76 -18.36
C ALA A 311 -0.16 -7.98 -19.09
N LEU A 312 -1.42 -8.29 -18.81
CA LEU A 312 -2.14 -9.37 -19.48
C LEU A 312 -2.38 -9.05 -20.96
N TRP A 313 -2.69 -7.78 -21.27
CA TRP A 313 -2.78 -7.31 -22.66
C TRP A 313 -1.42 -7.41 -23.36
N MET A 314 -0.34 -6.97 -22.71
CA MET A 314 1.02 -7.09 -23.26
C MET A 314 1.40 -8.55 -23.54
N ALA A 315 1.07 -9.49 -22.64
CA ALA A 315 1.33 -10.92 -22.88
C ALA A 315 0.47 -11.52 -24.01
N GLN A 316 -0.72 -10.98 -24.24
CA GLN A 316 -1.55 -11.37 -25.37
C GLN A 316 -0.98 -10.89 -26.71
N THR A 317 -0.38 -9.69 -26.74
CA THR A 317 -0.05 -8.97 -27.99
C THR A 317 1.43 -9.01 -28.36
N ILE A 318 2.33 -9.03 -27.36
CA ILE A 318 3.78 -8.93 -27.55
C ILE A 318 4.40 -10.32 -27.40
N PRO A 319 4.94 -10.93 -28.48
CA PRO A 319 5.47 -12.30 -28.45
C PRO A 319 6.64 -12.54 -27.49
N ASN A 320 7.36 -11.48 -27.12
CA ASN A 320 8.59 -11.58 -26.32
C ASN A 320 8.35 -11.53 -24.79
N ILE A 321 7.10 -11.53 -24.35
CA ILE A 321 6.75 -11.61 -22.92
C ILE A 321 6.77 -13.07 -22.47
N ARG A 322 7.70 -13.40 -21.56
CA ARG A 322 7.91 -14.77 -21.07
C ARG A 322 7.13 -15.12 -19.82
N ALA A 323 6.97 -14.16 -18.91
CA ALA A 323 6.39 -14.41 -17.59
C ALA A 323 5.67 -13.16 -17.08
N VAL A 324 4.48 -13.32 -16.50
CA VAL A 324 3.71 -12.24 -15.90
C VAL A 324 3.37 -12.60 -14.45
N VAL A 325 3.71 -11.71 -13.53
CA VAL A 325 3.19 -11.70 -12.17
C VAL A 325 2.13 -10.60 -12.09
N ASN A 326 0.87 -11.00 -12.00
CA ASN A 326 -0.31 -10.15 -11.94
C ASN A 326 -0.83 -10.06 -10.49
N ILE A 327 -0.64 -8.93 -9.82
CA ILE A 327 -1.13 -8.69 -8.44
C ILE A 327 -2.39 -7.84 -8.49
N ASN A 328 -3.54 -8.38 -8.09
CA ASN A 328 -4.84 -7.68 -8.07
C ASN A 328 -5.17 -6.94 -9.38
N GLY A 329 -4.67 -7.41 -10.52
CA GLY A 329 -5.06 -6.88 -11.82
C GLY A 329 -6.33 -7.53 -12.33
N MET A 330 -7.11 -6.75 -13.07
CA MET A 330 -8.35 -7.22 -13.67
C MET A 330 -8.02 -8.01 -14.96
N PRO A 331 -8.58 -9.21 -15.16
CA PRO A 331 -8.22 -10.07 -16.30
C PRO A 331 -8.95 -9.76 -17.61
N TYR A 332 -9.49 -8.55 -17.76
CA TYR A 332 -10.34 -8.15 -18.88
C TYR A 332 -10.01 -6.75 -19.38
N ALA A 333 -10.23 -6.52 -20.68
CA ALA A 333 -10.07 -5.22 -21.29
C ALA A 333 -11.07 -4.21 -20.72
N ASN A 334 -10.65 -2.95 -20.62
CA ASN A 334 -11.49 -1.85 -20.15
C ASN A 334 -11.52 -0.73 -21.20
N ARG A 335 -12.55 0.11 -21.15
CA ARG A 335 -12.78 1.27 -22.04
C ARG A 335 -11.84 2.46 -21.78
N PHE A 336 -10.73 2.21 -21.09
CA PHE A 336 -9.75 3.22 -20.68
C PHE A 336 -8.64 3.41 -21.71
N TRP A 337 -8.64 2.63 -22.78
CA TRP A 337 -7.48 2.40 -23.62
C TRP A 337 -7.70 2.85 -25.06
N THR A 338 -6.62 3.30 -25.69
CA THR A 338 -6.57 3.54 -27.13
C THR A 338 -5.47 2.70 -27.76
N TYR A 339 -5.64 2.35 -29.03
CA TYR A 339 -4.61 1.71 -29.83
C TYR A 339 -4.49 2.40 -31.19
N HIS A 340 -3.33 2.98 -31.45
CA HIS A 340 -3.06 3.84 -32.62
C HIS A 340 -4.10 4.97 -32.75
N GLY A 341 -4.44 5.59 -31.60
CA GLY A 341 -5.39 6.70 -31.52
C GLY A 341 -6.87 6.33 -31.72
N ARG A 342 -7.22 5.04 -31.72
CA ARG A 342 -8.60 4.55 -31.76
C ARG A 342 -8.97 3.92 -30.43
N GLU A 343 -10.21 4.07 -29.99
CA GLU A 343 -10.72 3.41 -28.78
C GLU A 343 -10.53 1.89 -28.89
N TYR A 344 -10.04 1.28 -27.82
CA TYR A 344 -9.88 -0.16 -27.74
C TYR A 344 -11.23 -0.81 -27.41
N GLU A 345 -11.68 -1.74 -28.24
CA GLU A 345 -12.98 -2.39 -28.07
C GLU A 345 -13.04 -3.21 -26.77
N SER A 346 -14.11 -3.02 -26.01
CA SER A 346 -14.41 -3.78 -24.79
C SER A 346 -15.91 -3.83 -24.55
N ASN A 347 -16.41 -4.99 -24.14
CA ASN A 347 -17.81 -5.17 -23.71
C ASN A 347 -18.00 -4.99 -22.21
N THR A 348 -16.97 -4.52 -21.48
CA THR A 348 -17.04 -4.26 -20.05
C THR A 348 -17.93 -3.05 -19.77
N ARG A 349 -18.97 -3.25 -18.99
CA ARG A 349 -19.94 -2.23 -18.58
C ARG A 349 -19.66 -1.77 -17.16
N ILE A 350 -20.13 -0.56 -16.84
CA ILE A 350 -20.03 0.02 -15.51
C ILE A 350 -21.43 0.23 -14.95
N ASP A 351 -21.72 -0.41 -13.83
CA ASP A 351 -22.93 -0.22 -13.04
C ASP A 351 -22.59 0.51 -11.72
N GLU A 352 -22.79 1.83 -11.72
CA GLU A 352 -22.56 2.66 -10.54
C GLU A 352 -23.51 2.32 -9.37
N THR A 353 -24.61 1.60 -9.61
CA THR A 353 -25.53 1.19 -8.54
C THR A 353 -24.91 0.13 -7.61
N GLN A 354 -23.88 -0.58 -8.08
CA GLN A 354 -23.13 -1.57 -7.30
C GLN A 354 -22.02 -0.96 -6.43
N ILE A 355 -21.78 0.36 -6.52
CA ILE A 355 -20.81 1.04 -5.67
C ILE A 355 -21.33 1.12 -4.24
N ILE A 356 -20.53 0.61 -3.31
CA ILE A 356 -20.86 0.60 -1.88
C ILE A 356 -20.24 1.85 -1.25
N VAL A 357 -21.07 2.65 -0.59
CA VAL A 357 -20.65 3.83 0.17
C VAL A 357 -20.66 3.48 1.65
N THR A 358 -19.55 3.75 2.33
CA THR A 358 -19.42 3.63 3.78
C THR A 358 -18.99 4.97 4.38
N GLU A 359 -18.94 5.05 5.70
CA GLU A 359 -18.35 6.20 6.40
C GLU A 359 -16.84 6.36 6.09
N GLU A 360 -16.13 5.26 5.82
CA GLU A 360 -14.68 5.25 5.54
C GLU A 360 -14.34 5.64 4.10
N GLY A 361 -15.22 5.32 3.13
CA GLY A 361 -14.93 5.50 1.71
C GLY A 361 -15.84 4.70 0.78
N LEU A 362 -15.49 4.73 -0.50
CA LEU A 362 -16.16 3.99 -1.58
C LEU A 362 -15.48 2.63 -1.81
N SER A 363 -16.27 1.57 -1.91
CA SER A 363 -15.82 0.32 -2.53
C SER A 363 -16.40 0.24 -3.94
N VAL A 364 -15.50 0.11 -4.91
CA VAL A 364 -15.85 0.05 -6.35
C VAL A 364 -15.70 -1.34 -6.94
N ARG A 365 -15.37 -2.35 -6.12
CA ARG A 365 -15.08 -3.71 -6.59
C ARG A 365 -16.16 -4.29 -7.51
N ASN A 366 -17.43 -4.06 -7.20
CA ASN A 366 -18.57 -4.68 -7.89
C ASN A 366 -19.08 -3.86 -9.10
N MET A 367 -18.44 -2.74 -9.45
CA MET A 367 -19.02 -1.83 -10.45
C MET A 367 -18.86 -2.32 -11.90
N PHE A 368 -18.03 -3.33 -12.16
CA PHE A 368 -17.76 -3.83 -13.50
C PHE A 368 -18.61 -5.06 -13.80
N ASP A 369 -19.41 -4.97 -14.87
CA ASP A 369 -20.12 -6.09 -15.48
C ASP A 369 -19.34 -6.53 -16.73
N VAL A 370 -18.82 -7.76 -16.72
CA VAL A 370 -17.78 -8.22 -17.66
C VAL A 370 -18.30 -9.40 -18.47
N ALA A 371 -18.43 -9.19 -19.79
CA ALA A 371 -18.70 -10.28 -20.73
C ALA A 371 -17.47 -11.17 -20.94
N ASP A 372 -17.68 -12.46 -21.20
CA ASP A 372 -16.61 -13.45 -21.40
C ASP A 372 -15.64 -13.09 -22.54
N ASP A 373 -16.11 -12.36 -23.55
CA ASP A 373 -15.28 -11.92 -24.68
C ASP A 373 -14.38 -10.71 -24.36
N SER A 374 -14.60 -10.02 -23.24
CA SER A 374 -13.71 -8.97 -22.73
C SER A 374 -12.44 -9.52 -22.06
N PHE A 375 -12.40 -10.81 -21.69
CA PHE A 375 -11.24 -11.37 -20.99
C PHE A 375 -10.01 -11.49 -21.91
N LEU A 376 -8.87 -11.08 -21.37
CA LEU A 376 -7.59 -11.08 -22.08
C LEU A 376 -7.00 -12.49 -22.15
N LYS A 377 -6.23 -12.78 -23.19
CA LYS A 377 -5.70 -14.10 -23.53
C LYS A 377 -4.16 -14.10 -23.44
N PRO A 378 -3.56 -13.99 -22.24
CA PRO A 378 -2.11 -13.91 -22.06
C PRO A 378 -1.36 -15.18 -22.53
N TRP A 379 -2.06 -16.28 -22.75
CA TRP A 379 -1.49 -17.52 -23.30
C TRP A 379 -1.24 -17.47 -24.82
N THR A 380 -1.66 -16.42 -25.52
CA THR A 380 -1.57 -16.31 -26.99
C THR A 380 -0.15 -16.54 -27.51
N HIS A 381 0.86 -16.02 -26.81
CA HIS A 381 2.28 -16.24 -27.12
C HIS A 381 2.98 -17.19 -26.13
N GLY A 382 2.21 -17.84 -25.26
CA GLY A 382 2.70 -18.89 -24.37
C GLY A 382 3.47 -18.41 -23.13
N ALA A 383 3.29 -17.15 -22.73
CA ALA A 383 3.81 -16.60 -21.48
C ALA A 383 3.41 -17.47 -20.27
N ARG A 384 4.20 -17.45 -19.21
CA ARG A 384 3.84 -18.04 -17.90
C ARG A 384 3.04 -16.99 -17.11
N LEU A 385 2.07 -17.41 -16.32
CA LEU A 385 1.25 -16.50 -15.53
C LEU A 385 1.18 -16.88 -14.05
N LEU A 386 1.56 -15.99 -13.16
CA LEU A 386 1.24 -16.05 -11.74
C LEU A 386 0.23 -14.94 -11.42
N THR A 387 -0.98 -15.31 -11.03
CA THR A 387 -1.98 -14.37 -10.51
C THR A 387 -2.01 -14.43 -8.99
N ILE A 388 -1.91 -13.27 -8.35
CA ILE A 388 -2.00 -13.10 -6.89
C ILE A 388 -3.19 -12.17 -6.62
N SER A 389 -4.13 -12.62 -5.80
CA SER A 389 -5.29 -11.83 -5.40
C SER A 389 -5.44 -11.69 -3.88
N GLY A 390 -5.87 -10.50 -3.44
CA GLY A 390 -6.35 -10.28 -2.08
C GLY A 390 -7.83 -10.65 -1.96
N GLY A 391 -8.18 -11.42 -0.93
CA GLY A 391 -9.56 -11.84 -0.70
C GLY A 391 -10.45 -10.74 -0.13
N ASP A 392 -9.86 -9.71 0.52
CA ASP A 392 -10.54 -8.50 0.97
C ASP A 392 -10.23 -7.31 0.04
N ASP A 393 -10.01 -7.55 -1.25
CA ASP A 393 -9.89 -6.47 -2.23
C ASP A 393 -11.22 -5.72 -2.38
N LEU A 394 -11.20 -4.41 -2.08
CA LEU A 394 -12.37 -3.53 -2.17
C LEU A 394 -12.35 -2.59 -3.39
N MET A 395 -11.32 -2.67 -4.23
CA MET A 395 -11.21 -1.93 -5.50
C MET A 395 -11.52 -2.80 -6.72
N THR A 396 -11.12 -4.08 -6.70
CA THR A 396 -11.38 -5.02 -7.79
C THR A 396 -12.05 -6.28 -7.29
N GLN A 397 -12.92 -6.87 -8.12
CA GLN A 397 -13.62 -8.08 -7.75
C GLN A 397 -12.74 -9.32 -8.00
N MET A 398 -12.34 -9.99 -6.92
CA MET A 398 -11.50 -11.19 -6.98
C MET A 398 -12.17 -12.31 -7.79
N GLU A 399 -13.49 -12.39 -7.77
CA GLU A 399 -14.29 -13.39 -8.49
C GLU A 399 -14.08 -13.33 -10.00
N HIS A 400 -13.74 -12.17 -10.56
CA HIS A 400 -13.35 -12.08 -11.98
C HIS A 400 -12.06 -12.87 -12.26
N ASN A 401 -11.09 -12.85 -11.35
CA ASN A 401 -9.86 -13.64 -11.48
C ASN A 401 -10.13 -15.15 -11.29
N VAL A 402 -11.04 -15.53 -10.38
CA VAL A 402 -11.48 -16.94 -10.26
C VAL A 402 -12.18 -17.41 -11.52
N HIS A 403 -13.14 -16.65 -12.05
CA HIS A 403 -13.85 -16.98 -13.28
C HIS A 403 -12.89 -17.08 -14.47
N PHE A 404 -11.98 -16.11 -14.59
CA PHE A 404 -10.94 -16.13 -15.60
C PHE A 404 -10.10 -17.42 -15.55
N TYR A 405 -9.62 -17.78 -14.36
CA TYR A 405 -8.77 -18.96 -14.17
C TYR A 405 -9.53 -20.28 -14.38
N GLU A 406 -10.74 -20.41 -13.86
CA GLU A 406 -11.49 -21.69 -13.88
C GLU A 406 -12.34 -21.90 -15.14
N LYS A 407 -12.79 -20.83 -15.80
CA LYS A 407 -13.77 -20.90 -16.91
C LYS A 407 -13.23 -20.42 -18.25
N ILE A 408 -12.44 -19.35 -18.26
CA ILE A 408 -11.97 -18.73 -19.51
C ILE A 408 -10.62 -19.32 -19.96
N MET A 409 -9.72 -19.55 -19.01
CA MET A 409 -8.37 -20.02 -19.28
C MET A 409 -8.37 -21.48 -19.78
N PRO A 410 -7.67 -21.79 -20.90
CA PRO A 410 -7.56 -23.16 -21.39
C PRO A 410 -7.00 -24.10 -20.34
N GLN A 411 -7.60 -25.29 -20.21
CA GLN A 411 -7.25 -26.25 -19.16
C GLN A 411 -5.78 -26.67 -19.18
N ASP A 412 -5.21 -26.91 -20.37
CA ASP A 412 -3.81 -27.34 -20.50
C ASP A 412 -2.85 -26.21 -20.12
N TYR A 413 -3.13 -24.98 -20.57
CA TYR A 413 -2.36 -23.81 -20.17
C TYR A 413 -2.40 -23.59 -18.66
N ARG A 414 -3.59 -23.71 -18.06
CA ARG A 414 -3.78 -23.57 -16.61
C ARG A 414 -2.95 -24.57 -15.83
N ARG A 415 -2.90 -25.83 -16.26
CA ARG A 415 -2.15 -26.90 -15.59
C ARG A 415 -0.65 -26.75 -15.73
N GLU A 416 -0.20 -26.30 -16.90
CA GLU A 416 1.22 -26.34 -17.22
C GLU A 416 1.93 -25.02 -16.96
N LYS A 417 1.25 -23.88 -17.12
CA LYS A 417 1.86 -22.54 -17.25
C LYS A 417 1.27 -21.47 -16.34
N ALA A 418 0.21 -21.76 -15.60
CA ALA A 418 -0.44 -20.78 -14.74
C ALA A 418 -0.45 -21.20 -13.27
N GLU A 419 -0.31 -20.22 -12.39
CA GLU A 419 -0.51 -20.32 -10.95
C GLU A 419 -1.51 -19.26 -10.51
N PHE A 420 -2.42 -19.60 -9.60
CA PHE A 420 -3.33 -18.64 -9.00
C PHE A 420 -3.39 -18.82 -7.48
N VAL A 421 -3.12 -17.74 -6.76
CA VAL A 421 -3.10 -17.72 -5.29
C VAL A 421 -3.97 -16.58 -4.78
N VAL A 422 -4.75 -16.89 -3.74
CA VAL A 422 -5.59 -15.92 -3.03
C VAL A 422 -5.12 -15.83 -1.59
N TYR A 423 -4.92 -14.61 -1.10
CA TYR A 423 -4.65 -14.31 0.31
C TYR A 423 -5.90 -13.72 0.97
N PRO A 424 -6.67 -14.50 1.74
CA PRO A 424 -8.03 -14.11 2.16
C PRO A 424 -8.13 -12.77 2.87
N GLY A 425 -7.20 -12.45 3.78
CA GLY A 425 -7.21 -11.21 4.54
C GLY A 425 -6.42 -10.05 3.91
N ALA A 426 -5.85 -10.25 2.72
CA ALA A 426 -5.15 -9.19 2.00
C ALA A 426 -6.12 -8.34 1.18
N GLY A 427 -5.78 -7.06 1.04
CA GLY A 427 -6.53 -6.08 0.27
C GLY A 427 -5.92 -5.84 -1.11
N HIS A 428 -6.27 -4.71 -1.71
CA HIS A 428 -5.85 -4.35 -3.06
C HIS A 428 -4.34 -4.06 -3.19
N LEU A 429 -3.74 -3.40 -2.20
CA LEU A 429 -2.37 -2.88 -2.28
C LEU A 429 -1.32 -3.84 -1.72
N ILE A 430 -1.18 -5.03 -2.32
CA ILE A 430 -0.12 -5.99 -1.93
C ILE A 430 1.23 -5.47 -2.43
N GLU A 431 1.93 -4.78 -1.54
CA GLU A 431 3.23 -4.13 -1.75
C GLU A 431 4.40 -5.05 -1.37
N PRO A 432 5.66 -4.65 -1.63
CA PRO A 432 6.81 -5.35 -1.06
C PRO A 432 6.70 -5.47 0.49
N PRO A 433 7.36 -6.48 1.07
CA PRO A 433 7.30 -6.79 2.50
C PRO A 433 7.49 -5.59 3.42
N HIS A 434 6.82 -5.66 4.58
CA HIS A 434 6.86 -4.65 5.64
C HIS A 434 6.37 -3.24 5.25
N THR A 435 5.77 -3.07 4.07
CA THR A 435 5.08 -1.83 3.72
C THR A 435 3.77 -1.75 4.52
N PRO A 436 3.55 -0.70 5.32
CA PRO A 436 2.32 -0.61 6.11
C PRO A 436 1.05 -0.59 5.26
N LEU A 437 0.01 -1.26 5.74
CA LEU A 437 -1.30 -1.29 5.09
C LEU A 437 -1.87 0.12 4.96
N CYS A 438 -2.30 0.47 3.74
CA CYS A 438 -3.08 1.67 3.48
C CYS A 438 -4.49 1.25 3.05
N ARG A 439 -5.42 1.17 4.01
CA ARG A 439 -6.80 0.68 3.80
C ARG A 439 -7.68 1.64 3.00
N VAL A 440 -7.33 2.92 3.00
CA VAL A 440 -8.09 4.00 2.35
C VAL A 440 -7.13 4.85 1.50
N VAL A 441 -7.51 5.14 0.26
CA VAL A 441 -6.72 5.92 -0.69
C VAL A 441 -7.48 7.17 -1.11
N ASP A 442 -6.84 8.33 -1.06
CA ASP A 442 -7.37 9.59 -1.59
C ASP A 442 -7.17 9.65 -3.12
N ALA A 443 -8.10 9.03 -3.85
CA ALA A 443 -8.04 8.94 -5.31
C ALA A 443 -9.38 8.57 -5.97
N ALA A 444 -10.49 8.61 -5.22
CA ALA A 444 -11.78 8.20 -5.77
C ALA A 444 -12.28 9.18 -6.84
N ASP A 445 -11.89 10.45 -6.77
CA ASP A 445 -12.16 11.47 -7.79
C ASP A 445 -11.58 11.08 -9.17
N LYS A 446 -10.35 10.57 -9.20
CA LYS A 446 -9.69 10.09 -10.42
C LYS A 446 -10.44 8.92 -11.05
N ILE A 447 -10.92 7.99 -10.22
CA ILE A 447 -11.73 6.86 -10.68
C ILE A 447 -13.09 7.34 -11.14
N GLN A 448 -13.78 8.19 -10.38
CA GLN A 448 -15.06 8.76 -10.74
C GLN A 448 -15.03 9.48 -12.09
N LEU A 449 -13.97 10.25 -12.34
CA LEU A 449 -13.74 10.89 -13.62
C LEU A 449 -13.54 9.86 -14.74
N ALA A 450 -12.70 8.85 -14.52
CA ALA A 450 -12.40 7.84 -15.52
C ALA A 450 -13.62 6.97 -15.88
N VAL A 451 -14.43 6.61 -14.89
CA VAL A 451 -15.61 5.77 -15.08
C VAL A 451 -16.88 6.57 -15.36
N ASN A 452 -16.79 7.91 -15.37
CA ASN A 452 -17.90 8.83 -15.58
C ASN A 452 -19.08 8.54 -14.62
N ILE A 453 -18.82 8.48 -13.31
CA ILE A 453 -19.86 8.30 -12.29
C ILE A 453 -20.81 9.50 -12.30
N LYS A 454 -22.08 9.24 -12.59
CA LYS A 454 -23.13 10.26 -12.75
C LYS A 454 -23.92 10.49 -11.47
N ASN A 455 -23.99 9.50 -10.59
CA ASN A 455 -24.79 9.61 -9.38
C ASN A 455 -24.20 10.64 -8.39
N PRO A 456 -24.92 11.73 -8.05
CA PRO A 456 -24.41 12.76 -7.14
C PRO A 456 -24.05 12.24 -5.74
N LYS A 457 -24.64 11.11 -5.30
CA LYS A 457 -24.34 10.51 -3.99
C LYS A 457 -22.88 10.06 -3.84
N HIS A 458 -22.18 9.82 -4.95
CA HIS A 458 -20.79 9.36 -4.97
C HIS A 458 -19.79 10.50 -5.21
N GLN A 459 -20.23 11.58 -5.85
CA GLN A 459 -19.40 12.69 -6.36
C GLN A 459 -18.74 13.56 -5.27
N HIS A 460 -19.07 13.32 -3.99
CA HIS A 460 -18.51 14.06 -2.85
C HIS A 460 -17.57 13.22 -1.97
N ASN A 461 -17.40 11.93 -2.27
CA ASN A 461 -16.50 11.06 -1.52
C ASN A 461 -15.22 10.79 -2.33
N ASN A 462 -14.10 11.37 -1.90
CA ASN A 462 -12.80 11.20 -2.57
C ASN A 462 -12.01 9.98 -2.05
N MET A 463 -12.52 9.28 -1.04
CA MET A 463 -11.85 8.15 -0.40
C MET A 463 -12.26 6.84 -1.06
N LEU A 464 -11.28 6.01 -1.39
CA LEU A 464 -11.47 4.67 -1.93
C LEU A 464 -10.94 3.61 -0.96
N LEU A 465 -11.73 2.57 -0.74
CA LEU A 465 -11.34 1.45 0.10
C LEU A 465 -10.48 0.47 -0.70
N SER A 466 -9.27 0.19 -0.21
CA SER A 466 -8.43 -0.90 -0.72
C SER A 466 -8.74 -2.23 -0.04
N GLY A 467 -9.31 -2.19 1.16
CA GLY A 467 -9.47 -3.33 2.05
C GLY A 467 -8.14 -3.87 2.60
N GLY A 468 -8.21 -5.04 3.22
CA GLY A 468 -7.13 -5.71 3.94
C GLY A 468 -7.25 -5.59 5.47
N TYR A 469 -6.77 -6.62 6.15
CA TYR A 469 -6.55 -6.67 7.60
C TYR A 469 -5.04 -6.59 7.89
N PRO A 470 -4.55 -5.74 8.82
CA PRO A 470 -3.13 -5.42 8.93
C PRO A 470 -2.18 -6.63 8.98
N LYS A 471 -2.49 -7.61 9.83
CA LYS A 471 -1.66 -8.81 10.03
C LYS A 471 -1.67 -9.73 8.82
N GLU A 472 -2.87 -10.10 8.36
CA GLU A 472 -3.05 -10.98 7.21
C GLU A 472 -2.49 -10.36 5.93
N HIS A 473 -2.64 -9.04 5.78
CA HIS A 473 -2.09 -8.29 4.66
C HIS A 473 -0.55 -8.26 4.73
N ALA A 474 0.05 -7.99 5.89
CA ALA A 474 1.50 -8.04 6.06
C ALA A 474 2.06 -9.43 5.73
N ALA A 475 1.42 -10.50 6.22
CA ALA A 475 1.79 -11.88 5.89
C ALA A 475 1.67 -12.16 4.38
N ALA A 476 0.60 -11.69 3.74
CA ALA A 476 0.42 -11.83 2.30
C ALA A 476 1.52 -11.12 1.51
N GLN A 477 1.95 -9.92 1.91
CA GLN A 477 3.06 -9.22 1.27
C GLN A 477 4.37 -10.00 1.36
N MET A 478 4.66 -10.63 2.51
CA MET A 478 5.84 -11.50 2.67
C MET A 478 5.82 -12.65 1.67
N GLU A 479 4.74 -13.42 1.65
CA GLU A 479 4.64 -14.63 0.82
C GLU A 479 4.52 -14.29 -0.67
N ALA A 480 3.68 -13.32 -1.03
CA ALA A 480 3.51 -12.86 -2.41
C ALA A 480 4.83 -12.40 -3.02
N TRP A 481 5.65 -11.68 -2.26
CA TRP A 481 6.96 -11.22 -2.74
C TRP A 481 7.93 -12.37 -2.99
N GLN A 482 8.03 -13.32 -2.06
CA GLN A 482 8.87 -14.51 -2.23
C GLN A 482 8.42 -15.34 -3.43
N ARG A 483 7.11 -15.54 -3.57
CA ARG A 483 6.50 -16.27 -4.69
C ARG A 483 6.76 -15.59 -6.03
N ALA A 484 6.56 -14.27 -6.10
CA ALA A 484 6.81 -13.48 -7.31
C ALA A 484 8.28 -13.57 -7.76
N ILE A 485 9.23 -13.43 -6.82
CA ILE A 485 10.65 -13.56 -7.13
C ILE A 485 10.97 -14.97 -7.60
N SER A 486 10.50 -16.00 -6.89
CA SER A 486 10.74 -17.41 -7.24
C SER A 486 10.22 -17.72 -8.65
N PHE A 487 9.00 -17.28 -8.96
CA PHE A 487 8.37 -17.44 -10.26
C PHE A 487 9.17 -16.76 -11.38
N LEU A 488 9.55 -15.49 -11.19
CA LEU A 488 10.35 -14.75 -12.17
C LEU A 488 11.73 -15.39 -12.38
N LYS A 489 12.39 -15.86 -11.31
CA LYS A 489 13.67 -16.59 -11.43
C LYS A 489 13.50 -17.87 -12.24
N THR A 490 12.50 -18.67 -11.91
CA THR A 490 12.24 -19.96 -12.58
C THR A 490 11.98 -19.82 -14.08
N HIS A 491 11.43 -18.69 -14.52
CA HIS A 491 10.99 -18.51 -15.90
C HIS A 491 11.84 -17.54 -16.73
N LEU A 492 12.82 -16.88 -16.12
CA LEU A 492 13.68 -15.90 -16.80
C LEU A 492 15.19 -16.12 -16.57
N MET A 493 15.61 -16.84 -15.52
CA MET A 493 17.03 -17.08 -15.21
C MET A 493 17.59 -18.35 -15.84
#